data_AF-A0A822HUZ2-F1
#
_entry.id   AF-A0A822HUZ2-F1
#
_cell.length_a   1.000
_cell.length_b   1.000
_cell.length_c   1.000
_cell.angle_alpha   90.00
_cell.angle_beta   90.00
_cell.angle_gamma   90.00
#
_symmetry.space_group_name_H-M   'P 1'
#
loop_
_entity.id
_entity.type
_entity.pdbx_description
1 polymer ?
#
loop_
_entity_poly.entity_id
_entity_poly.type
_entity_poly.pdbx_seq_one_letter_code
_entity_poly.pdbx_strand_id
1 'polypeptide(L)' 'MCVKATGDVYRPSRNGTYIQIFNKANSSCAEWQADCGYSSDCIYSGQTVLFYVRNANWVYGANYYILFSSGAA' A
#
# COMPACT_ATOMS: atom_id res chain seq x y z
N MET A 1 3.03 17.29 14.79
CA MET A 1 4.11 16.62 14.03
C MET A 1 3.43 15.90 12.86
N CYS A 2 3.69 16.29 11.62
CA CYS A 2 3.14 15.59 10.46
C CYS A 2 4.14 14.54 9.98
N VAL A 3 3.68 13.30 9.77
CA VAL A 3 4.46 12.27 9.10
C VAL A 3 4.39 12.58 7.61
N LYS A 4 5.51 12.99 7.02
CA LYS A 4 5.63 13.26 5.58
C LYS A 4 6.96 12.73 5.05
N ALA A 5 7.02 12.44 3.76
CA ALA A 5 8.28 12.09 3.12
C ALA A 5 9.26 13.27 3.20
N THR A 6 10.54 12.98 3.34
CA THR A 6 11.64 13.97 3.38
C THR A 6 12.16 14.33 1.98
N GLY A 7 11.67 13.63 0.95
CA GLY A 7 12.03 13.80 -0.46
C GLY A 7 10.99 13.17 -1.37
N ASP A 8 11.22 13.24 -2.68
CA ASP A 8 10.33 12.63 -3.66
C ASP A 8 10.29 11.10 -3.51
N VAL A 9 9.13 10.53 -3.75
CA VAL A 9 8.90 9.09 -3.73
C VAL A 9 8.97 8.55 -5.15
N TYR A 10 9.73 7.46 -5.32
CA TYR A 10 9.97 6.87 -6.63
C TYR A 10 9.36 5.48 -6.71
N ARG A 11 8.87 5.16 -7.91
CA ARG A 11 8.35 3.82 -8.22
C ARG A 11 9.50 2.80 -8.10
N PRO A 12 9.33 1.71 -7.34
CA PRO A 12 10.30 0.63 -7.28
C PRO A 12 10.54 0.00 -8.66
N SER A 13 11.78 -0.33 -8.99
CA SER A 13 12.14 -0.99 -10.25
C SER A 13 12.21 -2.53 -10.14
N ARG A 14 11.70 -3.10 -9.05
CA ARG A 14 11.73 -4.53 -8.75
C ARG A 14 10.36 -5.04 -8.32
N ASN A 15 10.13 -6.33 -8.54
CA ASN A 15 8.96 -7.01 -8.01
C ASN A 15 9.10 -7.22 -6.51
N GLY A 16 7.99 -7.54 -5.87
CA GLY A 16 8.03 -7.84 -4.44
C GLY A 16 8.12 -6.59 -3.58
N THR A 17 7.62 -5.44 -4.03
CA THR A 17 7.37 -4.30 -3.13
C THR A 17 5.88 -4.05 -3.10
N TYR A 18 5.25 -4.17 -1.94
CA TYR A 18 3.80 -4.18 -1.85
C TYR A 18 3.30 -3.10 -0.89
N ILE A 19 2.18 -2.49 -1.28
CA ILE A 19 1.26 -1.85 -0.33
C ILE A 19 0.16 -2.85 -0.07
N GLN A 20 -0.09 -3.12 1.20
CA GLN A 20 -1.09 -4.08 1.65
C GLN A 20 -2.01 -3.42 2.67
N ILE A 21 -3.30 -3.69 2.56
CA ILE A 21 -4.31 -3.23 3.50
C ILE A 21 -4.85 -4.45 4.22
N PHE A 22 -4.83 -4.41 5.54
CA PHE A 22 -5.32 -5.47 6.40
C PHE A 22 -6.46 -4.97 7.25
N ASN A 23 -7.47 -5.81 7.44
CA ASN A 23 -8.46 -5.64 8.48
C ASN A 23 -7.81 -6.02 9.82
N LYS A 24 -7.89 -5.16 10.83
CA LYS A 24 -7.32 -5.42 12.16
C LYS A 24 -7.89 -6.68 12.81
N ALA A 25 -9.13 -7.06 12.50
CA ALA A 25 -9.75 -8.28 12.99
C ALA A 25 -9.27 -9.56 12.27
N ASN A 26 -8.71 -9.42 11.07
CA ASN A 26 -8.21 -10.53 10.26
C ASN A 26 -6.85 -10.16 9.62
N SER A 27 -5.77 -10.42 10.33
CA SER A 27 -4.40 -10.03 9.92
C SER A 27 -3.66 -11.10 9.11
N SER A 28 -4.27 -12.25 8.84
CA SER A 28 -3.61 -13.36 8.13
C SER A 28 -3.57 -13.17 6.62
N CYS A 29 -4.54 -12.44 6.06
CA CYS A 29 -4.61 -12.13 4.63
C CYS A 29 -4.89 -10.64 4.45
N ALA A 30 -4.23 -10.03 3.46
CA ALA A 30 -4.52 -8.67 3.08
C ALA A 30 -5.90 -8.62 2.39
N GLU A 31 -6.72 -7.65 2.78
CA GLU A 31 -7.98 -7.31 2.12
C GLU A 31 -7.74 -6.76 0.71
N TRP A 32 -6.57 -6.14 0.54
CA TRP A 32 -6.09 -5.66 -0.75
C TRP A 32 -4.56 -5.59 -0.75
N GLN A 33 -3.96 -5.89 -1.90
CA GLN A 33 -2.53 -5.82 -2.13
C GLN A 33 -2.25 -5.39 -3.56
N ALA A 34 -1.25 -4.52 -3.74
CA ALA A 34 -0.71 -4.19 -5.06
C ALA A 34 0.82 -4.20 -5.06
N ASP A 35 1.42 -4.75 -6.13
CA ASP A 35 2.85 -4.59 -6.40
C ASP A 35 3.12 -3.16 -6.87
N CYS A 36 3.86 -2.44 -6.04
CA CYS A 36 4.18 -1.03 -6.21
C CYS A 36 5.12 -0.74 -7.38
N GLY A 37 5.89 -1.73 -7.86
CA GLY A 37 6.72 -1.56 -9.03
C GLY A 37 5.91 -1.54 -10.33
N TYR A 38 4.83 -2.31 -10.39
CA TYR A 38 4.16 -2.63 -11.66
C TYR A 38 2.68 -2.26 -11.71
N SER A 39 2.00 -2.12 -10.57
CA SER A 39 0.58 -1.82 -10.56
C SER A 39 0.28 -0.42 -11.10
N SER A 40 -0.75 -0.31 -11.94
CA SER A 40 -1.34 0.97 -12.35
C SER A 40 -2.10 1.65 -11.22
N ASP A 41 -2.46 0.90 -10.18
CA ASP A 41 -3.20 1.43 -9.04
C ASP A 41 -2.30 2.25 -8.10
N CYS A 42 -0.97 2.16 -8.21
CA CYS A 42 -0.01 2.96 -7.45
C CYS A 42 0.56 4.11 -8.30
N ILE A 43 0.22 5.35 -7.96
CA ILE A 43 0.69 6.56 -8.64
C ILE A 43 1.69 7.30 -7.74
N TYR A 44 2.84 7.62 -8.30
CA TYR A 44 3.92 8.35 -7.62
C TYR A 44 3.92 9.80 -8.12
N SER A 45 3.77 10.77 -7.22
CA SER A 45 3.71 12.19 -7.57
C SER A 45 4.40 13.04 -6.50
N GLY A 46 5.60 13.54 -6.83
CA GLY A 46 6.44 14.30 -5.91
C GLY A 46 6.70 13.50 -4.62
N GLN A 47 6.26 14.04 -3.49
CA GLN A 47 6.41 13.41 -2.16
C GLN A 47 5.23 12.50 -1.75
N THR A 48 4.32 12.19 -2.68
CA THR A 48 3.08 11.43 -2.39
C THR A 48 2.98 10.17 -3.23
N VAL A 49 2.57 9.06 -2.60
CA VAL A 49 2.05 7.88 -3.29
C VAL A 49 0.53 7.88 -3.14
N LEU A 50 -0.20 7.94 -4.25
CA LEU A 50 -1.64 7.69 -4.28
C LEU A 50 -1.86 6.25 -4.68
N PHE A 51 -2.78 5.55 -4.01
CA PHE A 51 -3.17 4.20 -4.39
C PHE A 51 -4.69 4.04 -4.46
N TYR A 52 -5.16 3.39 -5.52
CA TYR A 52 -6.58 3.10 -5.71
C TYR A 52 -6.90 1.71 -5.22
N VAL A 53 -7.63 1.63 -4.11
CA VAL A 53 -8.06 0.35 -3.55
C VAL A 53 -9.31 -0.12 -4.29
N ARG A 54 -9.14 -1.07 -5.21
CA ARG A 54 -10.23 -1.65 -6.01
C ARG A 54 -10.57 -3.04 -5.49
N ASN A 55 -11.86 -3.38 -5.47
CA ASN A 55 -12.38 -4.70 -5.08
C ASN A 55 -11.97 -5.18 -3.68
N ALA A 56 -11.71 -4.26 -2.73
CA ALA A 56 -11.49 -4.62 -1.34
C ALA A 56 -12.81 -4.89 -0.61
N ASN A 57 -12.81 -5.88 0.28
CA ASN A 57 -13.98 -6.26 1.06
C ASN A 57 -14.10 -5.39 2.31
N TRP A 58 -14.56 -4.16 2.14
CA TRP A 58 -14.77 -3.23 3.25
C TRP A 58 -15.94 -3.66 4.13
N VAL A 59 -15.71 -3.67 5.44
CA VAL A 59 -16.70 -3.96 6.47
C VAL A 59 -16.97 -2.68 7.24
N TYR A 60 -18.23 -2.27 7.30
CA TYR A 60 -18.63 -1.06 8.01
C TYR A 60 -18.24 -1.14 9.50
N GLY A 61 -17.59 -0.09 10.00
CA GLY A 61 -17.13 -0.02 11.39
C GLY A 61 -15.85 -0.82 11.70
N ALA A 62 -15.26 -1.52 10.72
CA ALA A 62 -13.98 -2.20 10.91
C ALA A 62 -12.80 -1.21 10.90
N ASN A 63 -11.71 -1.62 11.55
CA ASN A 63 -10.47 -0.85 11.60
C ASN A 63 -9.45 -1.50 10.67
N TYR A 64 -8.72 -0.69 9.91
CA TYR A 64 -7.75 -1.16 8.92
C TYR A 64 -6.39 -0.53 9.17
N TYR A 65 -5.34 -1.22 8.76
CA TYR A 65 -3.98 -0.69 8.74
C TYR A 65 -3.29 -1.01 7.42
N ILE A 66 -2.29 -0.19 7.09
CA ILE A 66 -1.50 -0.31 5.87
C ILE A 66 -0.12 -0.84 6.24
N LEU A 67 0.35 -1.83 5.51
CA LEU A 67 1.72 -2.30 5.55
C LEU A 67 2.42 -1.94 4.24
N PHE A 68 3.61 -1.34 4.35
CA PHE A 68 4.55 -1.21 3.24
C PHE A 68 5.58 -2.32 3.42
N SER A 69 5.55 -3.32 2.54
CA SER A 69 6.46 -4.46 2.61
C SER A 69 7.37 -4.49 1.39
N SER A 70 8.61 -4.93 1.61
CA SER A 70 9.46 -5.45 0.55
C SER A 70 9.62 -6.94 0.80
N GLY A 71 9.17 -7.77 -0.13
CA GLY A 71 9.67 -9.14 -0.28
C GLY A 71 11.19 -9.10 -0.23
N ALA A 72 11.76 -9.98 0.59
CA ALA A 72 13.20 -10.14 0.68
C ALA A 72 13.74 -10.37 -0.74
N ALA A 73 14.81 -9.64 -1.08
CA ALA A 73 15.61 -9.93 -2.26
C ALA A 73 16.28 -11.31 -2.11
#